data_AF-A0AB35KZH9-F1
#
_entry.id   AF-A0AB35KZH9-F1
#
_cell.length_a   1.000
_cell.length_b   1.000
_cell.length_c   1.000
_cell.angle_alpha   90.00
_cell.angle_beta   90.00
_cell.angle_gamma   90.00
#
_symmetry.space_group_name_H-M   'P 1'
#
loop_
_entity.id
_entity.type
_entity.pdbx_description
1 polymer ?
#
loop_
_entity_poly.entity_id
_entity_poly.type
_entity_poly.pdbx_seq_one_letter_code
_entity_poly.pdbx_strand_id
1 'polypeptide(L)'
;MTRGQVKRRLALAWWRQLGVALAPLFMFNLLFGGGGHTVMSMPMFIAGLASMFVSLPLFSAYKRALIATDKALDSDDEPAAWLELDRVRLRALLGAALPAWIAALAVLVGLEAIPLVLLALSSIVLHSLYRIPRQLG
;
A
#
# COMPACT_ATOMS: atom_id res chain seq x y z
N MET A 1 10.82 12.71 20.77
CA MET A 1 9.71 11.73 20.63
C MET A 1 10.18 10.40 21.19
N THR A 2 9.39 9.71 22.00
CA THR A 2 9.77 8.37 22.49
C THR A 2 9.50 7.31 21.42
N ARG A 3 10.26 6.20 21.40
CA ARG A 3 10.10 5.11 20.42
C ARG A 3 8.66 4.58 20.33
N GLY A 4 7.98 4.47 21.48
CA GLY A 4 6.57 4.07 21.54
C GLY A 4 5.61 5.02 20.82
N GLN A 5 5.85 6.34 20.90
CA GLN A 5 5.04 7.34 20.18
C GLN A 5 5.24 7.23 18.67
N VAL A 6 6.48 7.01 18.21
CA VAL A 6 6.81 6.80 16.80
C VAL A 6 6.10 5.55 16.26
N LYS A 7 6.16 4.42 16.98
CA LYS A 7 5.49 3.18 16.59
C LYS A 7 3.96 3.35 16.50
N ARG A 8 3.34 4.04 17.47
CA ARG A 8 1.89 4.30 17.44
C ARG A 8 1.51 5.20 16.25
N ARG A 9 2.29 6.26 15.98
CA ARG A 9 2.07 7.13 14.83
C ARG A 9 2.16 6.35 13.52
N LEU A 10 3.17 5.51 13.38
CA LEU A 10 3.40 4.71 12.19
C LEU A 10 2.35 3.61 12.00
N ALA A 11 1.81 3.04 13.07
CA ALA A 11 0.68 2.12 13.01
C ALA A 11 -0.61 2.81 12.55
N LEU A 12 -0.90 4.01 13.08
CA LEU A 12 -2.05 4.81 12.64
C LEU A 12 -1.90 5.26 11.18
N ALA A 13 -0.70 5.67 10.78
CA ALA A 13 -0.42 6.06 9.39
C ALA A 13 -0.69 4.90 8.41
N TRP A 14 -0.35 3.67 8.80
CA TRP A 14 -0.65 2.49 8.00
C TRP A 14 -2.14 2.28 7.79
N TRP A 15 -2.94 2.37 8.85
CA TRP A 15 -4.40 2.26 8.75
C TRP A 15 -5.00 3.37 7.91
N ARG A 16 -4.50 4.61 8.05
CA ARG A 16 -4.91 5.74 7.21
C ARG A 16 -4.62 5.47 5.74
N GLN A 17 -3.42 4.99 5.41
CA GLN A 17 -3.06 4.69 4.03
C GLN A 17 -3.86 3.52 3.45
N LEU A 18 -4.16 2.50 4.26
CA LEU A 18 -5.04 1.42 3.84
C LEU A 18 -6.46 1.94 3.53
N GLY A 19 -6.99 2.82 4.38
CA GLY A 19 -8.25 3.50 4.12
C GLY A 19 -8.22 4.31 2.83
N VAL A 20 -7.16 5.09 2.59
CA VAL A 20 -6.97 5.87 1.35
C VAL A 20 -6.82 4.97 0.11
N ALA A 21 -6.21 3.79 0.26
CA ALA A 21 -6.07 2.83 -0.84
C ALA A 21 -7.40 2.22 -1.26
N LEU A 22 -8.28 1.90 -0.30
CA LEU A 22 -9.53 1.18 -0.56
C LEU A 22 -10.76 2.09 -0.73
N ALA A 23 -10.78 3.27 -0.09
CA ALA A 23 -11.94 4.17 -0.14
C ALA A 23 -12.40 4.53 -1.57
N PRO A 24 -11.51 4.81 -2.54
CA PRO A 24 -11.94 5.09 -3.91
C PRO A 24 -12.70 3.93 -4.54
N LEU A 25 -12.27 2.68 -4.30
CA LEU A 25 -12.93 1.51 -4.86
C LEU A 25 -14.35 1.37 -4.30
N PHE A 26 -14.54 1.50 -2.99
CA PHE A 26 -15.87 1.45 -2.38
C PHE A 26 -16.77 2.58 -2.89
N MET A 27 -16.23 3.80 -2.98
CA MET A 27 -16.96 4.95 -3.49
C MET A 27 -17.39 4.76 -4.94
N PHE A 28 -16.49 4.29 -5.81
CA PHE A 28 -16.79 4.10 -7.23
C PHE A 28 -17.77 2.95 -7.43
N ASN A 29 -17.62 1.85 -6.68
CA ASN A 29 -18.55 0.74 -6.73
C ASN A 29 -19.96 1.14 -6.28
N LEU A 30 -20.08 2.00 -5.25
CA LEU A 30 -21.37 2.53 -4.80
C LEU A 30 -22.04 3.43 -5.83
N LEU A 31 -21.27 4.26 -6.54
CA LEU A 31 -21.79 5.27 -7.48
C LEU A 31 -22.02 4.72 -8.90
N PHE A 32 -21.20 3.76 -9.35
CA PHE A 32 -21.13 3.32 -10.74
C PHE A 32 -21.18 1.79 -10.91
N GLY A 33 -21.38 1.05 -9.82
CA GLY A 33 -21.48 -0.41 -9.87
C GLY A 33 -22.69 -0.91 -10.68
N GLY A 34 -22.55 -2.08 -11.30
CA GLY A 34 -23.61 -2.72 -12.07
C GLY A 34 -23.69 -2.33 -13.55
N GLY A 35 -22.71 -1.57 -14.07
CA GLY A 35 -22.57 -1.31 -15.51
C GLY A 35 -22.23 -2.56 -16.32
N GLY A 36 -22.51 -2.52 -17.63
CA GLY A 36 -22.21 -3.62 -18.54
C GLY A 36 -20.71 -3.79 -18.83
N HIS A 37 -20.29 -5.03 -19.10
CA HIS A 37 -18.90 -5.33 -19.48
C HIS A 37 -18.49 -4.62 -20.74
N THR A 38 -17.28 -4.06 -20.71
CA THR A 38 -16.64 -3.46 -21.88
C THR A 38 -15.39 -4.24 -22.26
N VAL A 39 -14.90 -4.02 -23.49
CA VAL A 39 -13.62 -4.59 -23.96
C VAL A 39 -12.42 -4.18 -23.10
N MET A 40 -12.54 -3.09 -22.33
CA MET A 40 -11.47 -2.57 -21.45
C MET A 40 -11.43 -3.23 -20.07
N SER A 41 -12.44 -4.02 -19.68
CA SER A 41 -12.45 -4.72 -18.39
C SER A 41 -11.21 -5.60 -18.21
N MET A 42 -10.89 -6.43 -19.20
CA MET A 42 -9.78 -7.37 -19.11
C MET A 42 -8.40 -6.69 -19.11
N PRO A 43 -8.10 -5.72 -20.02
CA PRO A 43 -6.87 -4.92 -19.94
C PRO A 43 -6.67 -4.21 -18.59
N MET A 44 -7.74 -3.64 -18.02
CA MET A 44 -7.67 -2.97 -16.70
C MET A 44 -7.32 -3.94 -15.58
N PHE A 45 -7.89 -5.15 -15.61
CA PHE A 45 -7.54 -6.19 -14.65
C PHE A 45 -6.05 -6.61 -14.77
N ILE A 46 -5.57 -6.82 -16.00
CA ILE A 46 -4.16 -7.16 -16.26
C ILE A 46 -3.24 -6.04 -15.78
N ALA A 47 -3.59 -4.78 -16.04
CA ALA A 47 -2.83 -3.63 -15.54
C ALA A 47 -2.80 -3.60 -14.00
N GLY A 48 -3.93 -3.91 -13.35
CA GLY A 48 -4.02 -4.03 -11.90
C GLY A 48 -3.08 -5.10 -11.34
N LEU A 49 -3.06 -6.29 -11.95
CA LEU A 49 -2.14 -7.37 -11.58
C LEU A 49 -0.67 -6.98 -11.82
N ALA A 50 -0.36 -6.41 -12.98
CA ALA A 50 0.98 -5.98 -13.33
C ALA A 50 1.51 -4.91 -12.37
N SER A 51 0.64 -4.04 -11.84
CA SER A 51 1.02 -3.01 -10.89
C SER A 51 1.57 -3.57 -9.56
N MET A 52 1.23 -4.81 -9.20
CA MET A 52 1.77 -5.46 -8.00
C MET A 52 3.30 -5.58 -8.06
N PHE A 53 3.88 -5.74 -9.25
CA PHE A 53 5.32 -5.89 -9.42
C PHE A 53 6.10 -4.60 -9.10
N VAL A 54 5.44 -3.43 -9.12
CA VAL A 54 6.02 -2.17 -8.64
C VAL A 54 6.41 -2.27 -7.16
N SER A 55 5.74 -3.12 -6.38
CA SER A 55 6.04 -3.32 -4.96
C SER A 55 7.36 -4.07 -4.72
N LEU A 56 7.89 -4.82 -5.69
CA LEU A 56 9.14 -5.58 -5.54
C LEU A 56 10.37 -4.69 -5.24
N PRO A 57 10.72 -3.70 -6.09
CA PRO A 57 11.83 -2.80 -5.80
C PRO A 57 11.57 -1.93 -4.55
N LEU A 58 10.31 -1.55 -4.30
CA LEU A 58 9.92 -0.77 -3.13
C LEU A 58 10.08 -1.57 -1.83
N PHE A 59 9.78 -2.87 -1.85
CA PHE A 59 10.01 -3.76 -0.71
C PHE A 59 11.48 -3.97 -0.42
N SER A 60 12.31 -4.11 -1.46
CA SER A 60 13.77 -4.16 -1.29
C SER A 60 14.32 -2.87 -0.66
N ALA A 61 13.85 -1.70 -1.10
CA ALA A 61 14.23 -0.42 -0.50
C ALA A 61 13.77 -0.31 0.96
N TYR A 62 12.52 -0.67 1.26
CA TYR A 62 11.98 -0.69 2.61
C TYR A 62 12.79 -1.59 3.54
N LYS A 63 13.14 -2.80 3.09
CA LYS A 63 13.97 -3.74 3.87
C LYS A 63 15.35 -3.17 4.20
N ARG A 64 15.99 -2.50 3.24
CA ARG A 64 17.28 -1.82 3.49
C ARG A 64 17.15 -0.69 4.51
N ALA A 65 16.11 0.14 4.39
CA ALA A 65 15.83 1.20 5.35
C ALA A 65 15.54 0.65 6.76
N LEU A 66 14.84 -0.49 6.84
CA LEU A 66 14.57 -1.20 8.08
C LEU A 66 15.87 -1.63 8.80
N ILE A 67 16.78 -2.28 8.06
CA ILE A 67 18.08 -2.72 8.57
C ILE A 67 18.95 -1.51 8.96
N ALA A 68 18.92 -0.44 8.17
CA ALA A 68 19.66 0.78 8.49
C ALA A 68 19.13 1.45 9.78
N THR A 69 17.81 1.43 9.99
CA THR A 69 17.18 1.94 11.20
C THR A 69 17.58 1.11 12.42
N ASP A 70 17.58 -0.22 12.29
CA ASP A 70 17.99 -1.13 13.35
C ASP A 70 19.46 -0.91 13.77
N LYS A 71 20.36 -0.71 12.80
CA LYS A 71 21.77 -0.42 13.03
C LYS A 71 22.03 0.94 13.67
N ALA A 72 21.13 1.89 13.48
CA ALA A 72 21.25 3.26 14.00
C ALA A 72 20.55 3.45 15.36
N LEU A 73 19.99 2.38 15.95
CA LEU A 73 19.39 2.46 17.28
C LEU A 73 20.46 2.84 18.32
N ASP A 74 20.08 3.70 19.27
CA ASP A 74 20.95 4.17 20.36
C ASP A 74 22.17 4.98 19.89
N SER A 75 22.20 5.43 18.63
CA SER A 75 23.20 6.35 18.10
C SER A 75 22.61 7.73 17.84
N ASP A 76 23.48 8.73 17.62
CA ASP A 76 23.09 10.08 17.24
C ASP A 76 22.33 10.13 15.89
N ASP A 77 22.48 9.10 15.05
CA ASP A 77 21.83 8.98 13.74
C ASP A 77 20.41 8.40 13.80
N GLU A 78 19.96 7.91 14.97
CA GLU A 78 18.63 7.29 15.15
C GLU A 78 17.47 8.14 14.58
N PRO A 79 17.38 9.46 14.86
CA PRO A 79 16.28 10.27 14.37
C PRO A 79 16.24 10.37 12.83
N ALA A 80 17.42 10.45 12.20
CA ALA A 80 17.53 10.52 10.75
C ALA A 80 17.10 9.20 10.10
N ALA A 81 17.48 8.06 10.69
CA ALA A 81 17.11 6.74 10.20
C ALA A 81 15.59 6.50 10.26
N TRP A 82 14.93 6.90 11.35
CA TRP A 82 13.47 6.83 11.46
C TRP A 82 12.73 7.69 10.42
N LEU A 83 13.25 8.88 10.10
CA LEU A 83 12.68 9.75 9.07
C LEU A 83 12.79 9.13 7.69
N GLU A 84 13.94 8.53 7.37
CA GLU A 84 14.13 7.86 6.08
C GLU A 84 13.28 6.60 5.98
N LEU A 85 13.14 5.82 7.05
CA LEU A 85 12.22 4.69 7.10
C LEU A 85 10.78 5.11 6.80
N ASP A 86 10.30 6.21 7.41
CA ASP A 86 8.96 6.74 7.18
C ASP A 86 8.78 7.14 5.70
N ARG A 87 9.74 7.86 5.12
CA ARG A 87 9.71 8.27 3.70
C ARG A 87 9.66 7.10 2.74
N VAL A 88 10.56 6.12 2.92
CA VAL A 88 10.62 4.93 2.06
C VAL A 88 9.33 4.11 2.20
N ARG A 89 8.83 3.99 3.43
CA ARG A 89 7.59 3.28 3.73
C ARG A 89 6.37 3.95 3.09
N LEU A 90 6.25 5.27 3.16
CA LEU A 90 5.14 6.00 2.50
C LEU A 90 5.12 5.74 0.99
N ARG A 91 6.28 5.79 0.31
CA ARG A 91 6.38 5.46 -1.12
C ARG A 91 5.98 4.01 -1.40
N ALA A 92 6.41 3.09 -0.55
CA ALA A 92 6.07 1.68 -0.69
C ALA A 92 4.57 1.42 -0.51
N LEU A 93 3.92 2.11 0.42
CA LEU A 93 2.47 2.03 0.65
C LEU A 93 1.67 2.65 -0.50
N LEU A 94 2.17 3.71 -1.15
CA LEU A 94 1.58 4.23 -2.39
C LEU A 94 1.67 3.19 -3.52
N GLY A 95 2.82 2.53 -3.69
CA GLY A 95 2.96 1.43 -4.65
C GLY A 95 2.02 0.27 -4.37
N ALA A 96 1.85 -0.08 -3.09
CA ALA A 96 0.93 -1.11 -2.63
C ALA A 96 -0.55 -0.77 -2.87
N ALA A 97 -0.89 0.51 -3.01
CA ALA A 97 -2.25 0.98 -3.27
C ALA A 97 -2.63 0.88 -4.76
N LEU A 98 -1.67 0.73 -5.67
CA LEU A 98 -1.92 0.75 -7.11
C LEU A 98 -2.97 -0.28 -7.57
N PRO A 99 -2.95 -1.56 -7.14
CA PRO A 99 -3.99 -2.51 -7.52
C PRO A 99 -5.41 -2.03 -7.16
N ALA A 100 -5.62 -1.52 -5.94
CA ALA A 100 -6.92 -1.01 -5.50
C ALA A 100 -7.36 0.27 -6.23
N TRP A 101 -6.43 1.17 -6.56
CA TRP A 101 -6.75 2.37 -7.35
C TRP A 101 -7.10 2.02 -8.80
N ILE A 102 -6.37 1.09 -9.41
CA ILE A 102 -6.72 0.57 -10.74
C ILE A 102 -8.08 -0.13 -10.69
N ALA A 103 -8.36 -0.91 -9.64
CA ALA A 103 -9.67 -1.52 -9.42
C ALA A 103 -10.79 -0.47 -9.33
N ALA A 104 -10.57 0.63 -8.59
CA ALA A 104 -11.53 1.72 -8.50
C ALA A 104 -11.87 2.27 -9.90
N LEU A 105 -10.86 2.59 -10.70
CA LEU A 105 -11.05 3.03 -12.09
C LEU A 105 -11.71 1.96 -12.96
N ALA A 106 -11.41 0.67 -12.72
CA ALA A 106 -11.95 -0.44 -13.48
C ALA A 106 -13.46 -0.64 -13.27
N VAL A 107 -14.04 -0.12 -12.18
CA VAL A 107 -15.49 -0.07 -11.99
C VAL A 107 -16.17 0.69 -13.14
N LEU A 108 -15.56 1.77 -13.61
CA LEU A 108 -16.13 2.63 -14.67
C LEU A 108 -16.24 1.93 -16.03
N VAL A 109 -15.43 0.88 -16.24
CA VAL A 109 -15.44 0.08 -17.48
C VAL A 109 -16.16 -1.25 -17.31
N GLY A 110 -16.84 -1.45 -16.16
CA GLY A 110 -17.67 -2.61 -15.89
C GLY A 110 -16.89 -3.85 -15.46
N LEU A 111 -15.73 -3.71 -14.80
CA LEU A 111 -15.00 -4.89 -14.31
C LEU A 111 -15.83 -5.67 -13.27
N GLU A 112 -15.83 -7.01 -13.39
CA GLU A 112 -16.59 -7.90 -12.52
C GLU A 112 -16.22 -7.74 -11.03
N ALA A 113 -17.17 -8.06 -10.15
CA ALA A 113 -16.98 -7.99 -8.70
C ALA A 113 -15.80 -8.85 -8.22
N ILE A 114 -15.63 -10.06 -8.77
CA ILE A 114 -14.56 -10.97 -8.35
C ILE A 114 -13.16 -10.38 -8.64
N PRO A 115 -12.81 -9.97 -9.88
CA PRO A 115 -11.57 -9.24 -10.17
C PRO A 115 -11.33 -8.00 -9.31
N LEU A 116 -12.37 -7.20 -9.05
CA LEU A 116 -12.26 -6.01 -8.18
C LEU A 116 -11.84 -6.40 -6.75
N VAL A 117 -12.49 -7.43 -6.18
CA VAL A 117 -12.15 -7.96 -4.85
C VAL A 117 -10.72 -8.51 -4.83
N LEU A 118 -10.30 -9.23 -5.87
CA LEU A 118 -8.94 -9.76 -5.95
C LEU A 118 -7.89 -8.64 -5.95
N LEU A 119 -8.10 -7.58 -6.72
CA LEU A 119 -7.18 -6.44 -6.75
C LEU A 119 -7.15 -5.69 -5.40
N ALA A 120 -8.30 -5.54 -4.75
CA ALA A 120 -8.37 -4.96 -3.41
C ALA A 120 -7.60 -5.80 -2.38
N LEU A 121 -7.80 -7.12 -2.37
CA LEU A 121 -7.08 -8.05 -1.50
C LEU A 121 -5.57 -8.02 -1.77
N SER A 122 -5.15 -7.95 -3.04
CA SER A 122 -3.75 -7.79 -3.43
C SER A 122 -3.14 -6.53 -2.80
N SER A 123 -3.83 -5.40 -2.85
CA SER A 123 -3.37 -4.18 -2.16
C SER A 123 -3.27 -4.35 -0.65
N ILE A 124 -4.21 -5.04 0.00
CA ILE A 124 -4.17 -5.33 1.45
C ILE A 124 -2.97 -6.20 1.80
N VAL A 125 -2.73 -7.26 1.02
CA VAL A 125 -1.58 -8.17 1.22
C VAL A 125 -0.27 -7.40 1.06
N LEU A 126 -0.14 -6.57 0.01
CA LEU A 126 1.04 -5.73 -0.20
C LEU A 126 1.24 -4.72 0.94
N HIS A 127 0.18 -4.05 1.40
CA HIS A 127 0.24 -3.16 2.57
C HIS A 127 0.75 -3.88 3.82
N SER A 128 0.36 -5.14 4.01
CA SER A 128 0.76 -5.94 5.16
C SER A 128 2.27 -6.21 5.21
N LEU A 129 2.96 -6.24 4.06
CA LEU A 129 4.42 -6.36 3.97
C LEU A 129 5.17 -5.15 4.56
N TYR A 130 4.53 -3.98 4.60
CA TYR A 130 5.10 -2.72 5.08
C TYR A 130 4.69 -2.40 6.53
N ARG A 131 4.20 -3.40 7.27
CA ARG A 131 3.97 -3.27 8.71
C ARG A 131 5.33 -3.26 9.42
N ILE A 132 5.47 -2.38 10.41
CA ILE A 132 6.70 -2.29 11.19
C ILE A 132 6.81 -3.55 12.07
N PRO A 133 7.91 -4.31 11.97
CA PRO A 133 8.11 -5.50 12.78
C PRO A 133 8.29 -5.11 14.25
N ARG A 134 7.87 -6.02 15.13
CA ARG A 134 8.01 -5.83 16.58
C ARG A 134 9.47 -5.81 17.05
N GLN A 135 10.38 -6.34 16.25
CA GLN A 135 11.81 -6.49 16.55
C GLN A 135 12.60 -5.18 16.52
N LEU A 136 12.09 -4.15 15.81
CA LEU A 136 12.60 -2.79 15.95
C LEU A 136 12.08 -2.23 17.28
N GLY A 137 12.91 -2.32 18.33
CA GLY A 137 12.76 -1.73 19.69
C GLY A 137 11.34 -1.43 20.16
#